data_AF-A0A1J5J5M4-F1
#
_entry.id   AF-A0A1J5J5M4-F1
#
_cell.length_a   1.000
_cell.length_b   1.000
_cell.length_c   1.000
_cell.angle_alpha   90.00
_cell.angle_beta   90.00
_cell.angle_gamma   90.00
#
_symmetry.space_group_name_H-M   'P 1'
#
loop_
_entity.id
_entity.type
_entity.pdbx_description
1 polymer ?
#
loop_
_entity_poly.entity_id
_entity_poly.type
_entity_poly.pdbx_seq_one_letter_code
_entity_poly.pdbx_strand_id
1 'polypeptide(L)'
;MGFEIEKFLRLMLKNNGNVFEQIYSPLVVVTSKYHDELKTLGKPAITKKIYHHYSGFGNNKLNEARKEKFSNVKVNLYLLRTLMTGINVLETGEINQNIAKLNKKFKLPVIDTLIALKKKEEKRKINMQEISADVEKEAVKLQGILDESYKSSNLKNALSEEYKEKFNEFLVECQIEAGH
;
A
#
# COMPACT_ATOMS: atom_id res chain seq x y z
N MET A 1 7.10 24.16 8.14
CA MET A 1 7.55 22.75 8.13
C MET A 1 6.75 21.87 9.10
N GLY A 2 6.32 22.38 10.26
CA GLY A 2 5.53 21.63 11.26
C GLY A 2 4.18 21.07 10.77
N PHE A 3 3.48 21.75 9.86
CA PHE A 3 2.16 21.32 9.35
C PHE A 3 2.22 20.00 8.55
N GLU A 4 3.26 19.81 7.74
CA GLU A 4 3.38 18.60 6.89
C GLU A 4 3.70 17.37 7.74
N ILE A 5 4.60 17.48 8.73
CA ILE A 5 4.91 16.36 9.62
C ILE A 5 3.71 16.00 10.50
N GLU A 6 2.98 17.00 11.03
CA GLU A 6 1.76 16.77 11.79
C GLU A 6 0.71 16.02 10.95
N LYS A 7 0.44 16.49 9.73
CA LYS A 7 -0.49 15.84 8.81
C LYS A 7 -0.05 14.39 8.52
N PHE A 8 1.23 14.16 8.32
CA PHE A 8 1.79 12.84 8.06
C PHE A 8 1.56 11.87 9.23
N LEU A 9 1.88 12.29 10.46
CA LEU A 9 1.65 11.51 11.68
C LEU A 9 0.15 11.25 11.90
N ARG A 10 -0.72 12.25 11.69
CA ARG A 10 -2.17 12.07 11.76
C ARG A 10 -2.69 11.04 10.76
N LEU A 11 -2.15 11.03 9.55
CA LEU A 11 -2.51 10.04 8.53
C LEU A 11 -1.99 8.64 8.89
N MET A 12 -0.82 8.54 9.52
CA MET A 12 -0.30 7.27 10.04
C MET A 12 -1.22 6.67 11.10
N LEU A 13 -1.66 7.49 12.07
CA LEU A 13 -2.62 7.06 13.12
C LEU A 13 -3.98 6.65 12.55
N LYS A 14 -4.34 7.16 11.37
CA LYS A 14 -5.54 6.75 10.60
C LYS A 14 -5.31 5.50 9.74
N ASN A 15 -4.18 4.82 9.88
CA ASN A 15 -3.81 3.63 9.10
C ASN A 15 -3.79 3.89 7.59
N ASN A 16 -3.34 5.07 7.17
CA ASN A 16 -3.23 5.39 5.75
C ASN A 16 -2.03 4.65 5.13
N GLY A 17 -2.30 3.67 4.27
CA GLY A 17 -1.28 2.86 3.60
C GLY A 17 -0.29 3.67 2.77
N ASN A 18 -0.70 4.80 2.19
CA ASN A 18 0.20 5.65 1.40
C ASN A 18 1.35 6.23 2.24
N VAL A 19 1.09 6.56 3.50
CA VAL A 19 2.13 7.08 4.42
C VAL A 19 3.16 5.99 4.68
N PHE A 20 2.72 4.77 4.98
CA PHE A 20 3.62 3.65 5.19
C PHE A 20 4.38 3.26 3.90
N GLU A 21 3.71 3.27 2.74
CA GLU A 21 4.37 3.03 1.44
C GLU A 21 5.46 4.05 1.14
N GLN A 22 5.30 5.31 1.55
CA GLN A 22 6.33 6.34 1.40
C GLN A 22 7.52 6.10 2.33
N ILE A 23 7.27 5.86 3.63
CA ILE A 23 8.31 5.64 4.64
C ILE A 23 9.15 4.40 4.36
N TYR A 24 8.50 3.30 3.97
CA TYR A 24 9.17 2.02 3.74
C TYR A 24 9.54 1.80 2.27
N SER A 25 9.46 2.85 1.45
CA SER A 25 9.89 2.76 0.05
C SER A 25 11.40 2.54 -0.02
N PRO A 26 11.90 1.54 -0.78
CA PRO A 26 13.33 1.38 -1.01
C PRO A 26 13.91 2.49 -1.91
N LEU A 27 13.09 3.40 -2.45
CA LEU A 27 13.47 4.45 -3.40
C LEU A 27 13.70 5.82 -2.72
N VAL A 28 13.78 5.87 -1.39
CA VAL A 28 14.07 7.13 -0.68
C VAL A 28 15.50 7.58 -1.04
N VAL A 29 15.59 8.69 -1.79
CA VAL A 29 16.86 9.22 -2.32
C VAL A 29 17.63 10.03 -1.28
N VAL A 30 16.91 10.73 -0.39
CA VAL A 30 17.46 11.53 0.71
C VAL A 30 16.73 11.15 1.99
N THR A 31 17.48 10.86 3.05
CA THR A 31 16.97 10.46 4.37
C THR A 31 17.57 11.34 5.45
N SER A 32 16.99 11.30 6.65
CA SER A 32 17.47 12.02 7.84
C SER A 32 17.27 11.15 9.09
N LYS A 33 17.86 11.56 10.23
CA LYS A 33 17.60 10.93 11.54
C LYS A 33 16.09 10.81 11.84
N TYR A 34 15.32 11.83 11.47
CA TYR A 34 13.87 11.87 11.62
C TYR A 34 13.15 10.82 10.80
N HIS A 35 13.63 10.51 9.61
CA HIS A 35 13.05 9.43 8.81
C HIS A 35 13.33 8.05 9.45
N ASP A 36 14.49 7.85 10.07
CA ASP A 36 14.81 6.61 10.78
C ASP A 36 13.99 6.44 12.07
N GLU A 37 13.82 7.52 12.83
CA GLU A 37 12.91 7.56 13.99
C GLU A 37 11.46 7.33 13.57
N LEU A 38 11.02 7.94 12.47
CA LEU A 38 9.66 7.78 11.94
C LEU A 38 9.39 6.35 11.43
N LYS A 39 10.39 5.67 10.85
CA LYS A 39 10.30 4.22 10.56
C LYS A 39 10.12 3.41 11.84
N THR A 40 10.88 3.74 12.87
CA THR A 40 10.81 3.06 14.17
C THR A 40 9.45 3.25 14.84
N LEU A 41 8.92 4.48 14.80
CA LEU A 41 7.58 4.83 15.29
C LEU A 41 6.47 4.21 14.45
N GLY A 42 6.66 4.16 13.13
CA GLY A 42 5.64 3.70 12.21
C GLY A 42 5.41 2.19 12.23
N LYS A 43 6.42 1.38 12.56
CA LYS A 43 6.32 -0.08 12.45
C LYS A 43 5.20 -0.66 13.34
N PRO A 44 5.15 -0.36 14.65
CA PRO A 44 4.03 -0.81 15.50
C PRO A 44 2.72 -0.04 15.24
N ALA A 45 2.75 1.08 14.51
CA ALA A 45 1.55 1.81 14.07
C ALA A 45 0.81 1.12 12.90
N ILE A 46 1.41 0.11 12.28
CA ILE A 46 0.72 -0.76 11.31
C ILE A 46 -0.22 -1.69 12.10
N THR A 47 -1.48 -1.29 12.18
CA THR A 47 -2.55 -2.10 12.80
C THR A 47 -3.33 -2.86 11.74
N LYS A 48 -4.09 -3.89 12.13
CA LYS A 48 -4.94 -4.61 11.17
C LYS A 48 -6.00 -3.72 10.51
N LYS A 49 -6.30 -2.54 11.06
CA LYS A 49 -7.21 -1.55 10.45
C LYS A 49 -6.67 -0.98 9.12
N ILE A 50 -5.40 -1.19 8.79
CA ILE A 50 -4.86 -0.88 7.45
C ILE A 50 -5.60 -1.62 6.33
N TYR A 51 -6.28 -2.72 6.66
CA TYR A 51 -7.26 -3.38 5.79
C TYR A 51 -8.21 -2.38 5.12
N HIS A 52 -8.78 -1.42 5.87
CA HIS A 52 -9.78 -0.50 5.32
C HIS A 52 -9.19 0.41 4.23
N HIS A 53 -7.91 0.78 4.36
CA HIS A 53 -7.22 1.53 3.33
C HIS A 53 -7.06 0.70 2.05
N TYR A 54 -6.50 -0.50 2.16
CA TYR A 54 -6.23 -1.35 1.00
C TYR A 54 -7.50 -1.89 0.34
N SER A 55 -8.51 -2.27 1.12
CA SER A 55 -9.82 -2.72 0.63
C SER A 55 -10.56 -1.57 -0.07
N GLY A 56 -10.65 -0.39 0.57
CA GLY A 56 -11.29 0.77 -0.04
C GLY A 56 -10.57 1.23 -1.32
N PHE A 57 -9.24 1.29 -1.29
CA PHE A 57 -8.46 1.72 -2.45
C PHE A 57 -8.49 0.69 -3.59
N GLY A 58 -8.41 -0.60 -3.26
CA GLY A 58 -8.56 -1.70 -4.22
C GLY A 58 -9.91 -1.65 -4.93
N ASN A 59 -11.00 -1.49 -4.19
CA ASN A 59 -12.35 -1.35 -4.77
C ASN A 59 -12.49 -0.14 -5.69
N ASN A 60 -11.92 1.01 -5.30
CA ASN A 60 -11.89 2.20 -6.16
C ASN A 60 -11.15 1.93 -7.47
N LYS A 61 -10.00 1.24 -7.41
CA LYS A 61 -9.22 0.87 -8.60
C LYS A 61 -9.89 -0.20 -9.46
N LEU A 62 -10.62 -1.13 -8.87
CA LEU A 62 -11.43 -2.10 -9.61
C LEU A 62 -12.54 -1.39 -10.39
N ASN A 63 -13.22 -0.43 -9.76
CA ASN A 63 -14.25 0.36 -10.42
C ASN A 63 -13.69 1.24 -11.55
N GLU A 64 -12.51 1.85 -11.35
CA GLU A 64 -11.78 2.59 -12.39
C GLU A 64 -11.42 1.67 -13.56
N ALA A 65 -10.84 0.49 -13.28
CA ALA A 65 -10.49 -0.49 -14.30
C ALA A 65 -11.73 -0.96 -15.10
N ARG A 66 -12.85 -1.24 -14.43
CA ARG A 66 -14.12 -1.61 -15.07
C ARG A 66 -14.64 -0.55 -16.02
N LYS A 67 -14.60 0.74 -15.63
CA LYS A 67 -15.02 1.85 -16.51
C LYS A 67 -14.21 1.90 -17.80
N GLU A 68 -12.91 1.59 -17.70
CA GLU A 68 -11.99 1.53 -18.85
C GLU A 68 -11.94 0.14 -19.50
N LYS A 69 -12.82 -0.80 -19.11
CA LYS A 69 -12.84 -2.20 -19.57
C LYS A 69 -11.47 -2.88 -19.45
N PHE A 70 -10.71 -2.52 -18.41
CA PHE A 70 -9.35 -2.96 -18.12
C PHE A 70 -8.34 -2.66 -19.24
N SER A 71 -8.60 -1.67 -20.10
CA SER A 71 -7.71 -1.31 -21.20
C SER A 71 -6.41 -0.63 -20.76
N ASN A 72 -6.36 -0.12 -19.53
CA ASN A 72 -5.23 0.62 -18.99
C ASN A 72 -4.35 -0.27 -18.11
N VAL A 73 -3.19 -0.66 -18.65
CA VAL A 73 -2.24 -1.56 -17.99
C VAL A 73 -1.75 -1.00 -16.66
N LYS A 74 -1.55 0.33 -16.56
CA LYS A 74 -1.13 0.97 -15.31
C LYS A 74 -2.19 0.79 -14.24
N VAL A 75 -3.46 1.10 -14.54
CA VAL A 75 -4.57 0.95 -13.59
C VAL A 75 -4.69 -0.49 -13.10
N ASN A 76 -4.60 -1.48 -14.00
CA ASN A 76 -4.65 -2.90 -13.65
C ASN A 76 -3.48 -3.32 -12.73
N LEU A 77 -2.25 -2.87 -13.03
CA LEU A 77 -1.09 -3.14 -12.18
C LEU A 77 -1.24 -2.49 -10.80
N TYR A 78 -1.77 -1.26 -10.72
CA TYR A 78 -2.04 -0.60 -9.44
C TYR A 78 -3.09 -1.34 -8.63
N LEU A 79 -4.18 -1.78 -9.26
CA LEU A 79 -5.22 -2.59 -8.61
C LEU A 79 -4.64 -3.85 -7.95
N LEU A 80 -3.96 -4.69 -8.73
CA LEU A 80 -3.42 -5.96 -8.23
C LEU A 80 -2.34 -5.73 -7.17
N ARG A 81 -1.46 -4.73 -7.38
CA ARG A 81 -0.45 -4.33 -6.40
C ARG A 81 -1.10 -3.93 -5.07
N THR A 82 -2.10 -3.05 -5.08
CA THR A 82 -2.78 -2.56 -3.88
C THR A 82 -3.36 -3.72 -3.05
N LEU A 83 -4.06 -4.66 -3.69
CA LEU A 83 -4.64 -5.81 -3.00
C LEU A 83 -3.55 -6.74 -2.43
N MET A 84 -2.54 -7.08 -3.23
CA MET A 84 -1.43 -7.93 -2.78
C MET A 84 -0.60 -7.29 -1.66
N THR A 85 -0.38 -5.97 -1.70
CA THR A 85 0.28 -5.23 -0.62
C THR A 85 -0.54 -5.35 0.66
N GLY A 86 -1.85 -5.11 0.60
CA GLY A 86 -2.73 -5.22 1.76
C GLY A 86 -2.69 -6.60 2.41
N ILE A 87 -2.76 -7.66 1.59
CA ILE A 87 -2.64 -9.05 2.06
C ILE A 87 -1.28 -9.26 2.73
N ASN A 88 -0.18 -8.87 2.07
CA ASN A 88 1.16 -9.02 2.61
C ASN A 88 1.31 -8.35 3.98
N VAL A 89 0.80 -7.12 4.11
CA VAL A 89 0.87 -6.38 5.37
C VAL A 89 0.07 -7.06 6.46
N LEU A 90 -1.15 -7.52 6.18
CA LEU A 90 -1.99 -8.18 7.20
C LEU A 90 -1.38 -9.49 7.68
N GLU A 91 -0.66 -10.21 6.82
CA GLU A 91 0.00 -11.46 7.17
C GLU A 91 1.34 -11.27 7.88
N THR A 92 2.11 -10.22 7.54
CA THR A 92 3.52 -10.10 7.96
C THR A 92 3.82 -8.86 8.82
N GLY A 93 2.95 -7.85 8.79
CA GLY A 93 3.24 -6.52 9.32
C GLY A 93 4.24 -5.71 8.48
N GLU A 94 4.66 -6.22 7.31
CA GLU A 94 5.64 -5.56 6.45
C GLU A 94 4.99 -4.97 5.19
N ILE A 95 5.39 -3.73 4.88
CA ILE A 95 4.94 -3.01 3.70
C ILE A 95 5.82 -3.40 2.54
N ASN A 96 5.22 -3.99 1.50
CA ASN A 96 5.90 -4.31 0.26
C ASN A 96 5.03 -3.90 -0.92
N GLN A 97 5.48 -2.89 -1.65
CA GLN A 97 4.78 -2.37 -2.83
C GLN A 97 5.43 -2.80 -4.16
N ASN A 98 6.43 -3.67 -4.12
CA ASN A 98 7.09 -4.15 -5.33
C ASN A 98 6.28 -5.31 -5.92
N ILE A 99 5.52 -5.01 -6.96
CA ILE A 99 4.61 -5.99 -7.60
C ILE A 99 5.32 -7.26 -8.07
N ALA A 100 6.57 -7.17 -8.53
CA ALA A 100 7.34 -8.33 -8.98
C ALA A 100 7.76 -9.21 -7.78
N LYS A 101 8.16 -8.61 -6.66
CA LYS A 101 8.44 -9.35 -5.42
C LYS A 101 7.17 -9.99 -4.85
N LEU A 102 6.07 -9.25 -4.81
CA LEU A 102 4.76 -9.77 -4.41
C LEU A 102 4.37 -10.97 -5.29
N ASN A 103 4.52 -10.86 -6.62
CA ASN A 103 4.11 -11.94 -7.52
C ASN A 103 4.91 -13.24 -7.35
N LYS A 104 6.11 -13.23 -6.75
CA LYS A 104 6.82 -14.47 -6.38
C LYS A 104 6.01 -15.32 -5.39
N LYS A 105 5.23 -14.66 -4.53
CA LYS A 105 4.34 -15.28 -3.55
C LYS A 105 2.98 -15.64 -4.17
N PHE A 106 2.33 -14.67 -4.82
CA PHE A 106 0.96 -14.83 -5.33
C PHE A 106 0.88 -15.64 -6.64
N LYS A 107 1.97 -15.66 -7.43
CA LYS A 107 2.12 -16.45 -8.66
C LYS A 107 0.97 -16.27 -9.65
N LEU A 108 0.60 -15.01 -9.91
CA LEU A 108 -0.46 -14.64 -10.84
C LEU A 108 0.13 -14.43 -12.25
N PRO A 109 -0.18 -15.30 -13.23
CA PRO A 109 0.39 -15.19 -14.58
C PRO A 109 0.04 -13.86 -15.28
N VAL A 110 -1.16 -13.33 -15.01
CA VAL A 110 -1.63 -12.05 -15.59
C VAL A 110 -0.71 -10.88 -15.25
N ILE A 111 0.01 -10.92 -14.12
CA ILE A 111 0.95 -9.86 -13.73
C ILE A 111 2.16 -9.83 -14.65
N ASP A 112 2.72 -10.99 -15.00
CA ASP A 112 3.89 -11.06 -15.89
C ASP A 112 3.53 -10.55 -17.28
N THR A 113 2.34 -10.91 -17.75
CA THR A 113 1.74 -10.34 -18.97
C THR A 113 1.66 -8.83 -18.86
N LEU A 114 0.99 -8.27 -17.85
CA LEU A 114 0.84 -6.82 -17.66
C LEU A 114 2.18 -6.08 -17.54
N ILE A 115 3.18 -6.66 -16.87
CA ILE A 115 4.53 -6.09 -16.78
C ILE A 115 5.18 -6.05 -18.18
N ALA A 116 5.07 -7.13 -18.94
CA ALA A 116 5.56 -7.18 -20.31
C ALA A 116 4.84 -6.15 -21.19
N LEU A 117 3.51 -5.97 -21.01
CA LEU A 117 2.75 -4.96 -21.73
C LEU A 117 3.18 -3.55 -21.36
N LYS A 118 3.35 -3.24 -20.07
CA LYS A 118 3.83 -1.92 -19.62
C LYS A 118 5.21 -1.59 -20.17
N LYS A 119 6.10 -2.58 -20.30
CA LYS A 119 7.41 -2.40 -20.98
C LYS A 119 7.27 -2.21 -22.48
N LYS A 120 6.28 -2.86 -23.09
CA LYS A 120 5.94 -2.78 -24.51
C LYS A 120 4.99 -1.64 -24.86
N GLU A 121 4.51 -0.84 -23.92
CA GLU A 121 3.57 0.29 -24.14
C GLU A 121 4.13 1.37 -25.09
N GLU A 122 5.33 1.19 -25.66
CA GLU A 122 5.73 1.89 -26.89
C GLU A 122 5.10 1.33 -28.19
N LYS A 123 4.75 0.03 -28.31
CA LYS A 123 4.37 -0.61 -29.59
C LYS A 123 3.48 -1.87 -29.41
N ARG A 124 2.18 -1.74 -29.74
CA ARG A 124 1.23 -2.76 -30.33
C ARG A 124 0.00 -3.20 -29.52
N LYS A 125 -1.05 -3.53 -30.28
CA LYS A 125 -2.37 -4.04 -29.86
C LYS A 125 -2.25 -5.45 -29.27
N ILE A 126 -2.68 -5.62 -28.03
CA ILE A 126 -2.84 -6.93 -27.37
C ILE A 126 -4.33 -7.29 -27.37
N ASN A 127 -4.65 -8.58 -27.39
CA ASN A 127 -6.02 -9.04 -27.18
C ASN A 127 -6.46 -8.69 -25.75
N MET A 128 -7.06 -7.51 -25.60
CA MET A 128 -7.39 -6.96 -24.29
C MET A 128 -8.50 -7.76 -23.61
N GLN A 129 -9.37 -8.44 -24.35
CA GLN A 129 -10.56 -9.09 -23.79
C GLN A 129 -10.23 -10.24 -22.83
N GLU A 130 -9.30 -11.12 -23.19
CA GLU A 130 -8.88 -12.23 -22.32
C GLU A 130 -8.15 -11.71 -21.07
N ILE A 131 -7.28 -10.71 -21.25
CA ILE A 131 -6.55 -10.09 -20.14
C ILE A 131 -7.51 -9.38 -19.17
N SER A 132 -8.53 -8.70 -19.68
CA SER A 132 -9.55 -8.04 -18.85
C SER A 132 -10.24 -9.03 -17.92
N ALA A 133 -10.65 -10.19 -18.43
CA ALA A 133 -11.33 -11.22 -17.64
C ALA A 133 -10.41 -11.80 -16.55
N ASP A 134 -9.15 -12.08 -16.88
CA ASP A 134 -8.18 -12.58 -15.91
C ASP A 134 -7.87 -11.56 -14.81
N VAL A 135 -7.68 -10.28 -15.17
CA VAL A 135 -7.44 -9.21 -14.18
C VAL A 135 -8.62 -9.09 -13.22
N GLU A 136 -9.85 -9.08 -13.73
CA GLU A 136 -11.04 -8.95 -12.88
C GLU A 136 -11.18 -10.15 -11.93
N LYS A 137 -11.04 -11.36 -12.47
CA LYS A 137 -11.12 -12.60 -11.69
C LYS A 137 -10.09 -12.63 -10.57
N GLU A 138 -8.83 -12.30 -10.86
CA GLU A 138 -7.77 -12.29 -9.84
C GLU A 138 -7.98 -11.15 -8.83
N ALA A 139 -8.47 -9.98 -9.24
CA ALA A 139 -8.78 -8.89 -8.32
C ALA A 139 -9.89 -9.27 -7.32
N VAL A 140 -10.97 -9.90 -7.80
CA VAL A 140 -12.06 -10.39 -6.93
C VAL A 140 -11.56 -11.45 -5.95
N LYS A 141 -10.74 -12.40 -6.43
CA LYS A 141 -10.12 -13.42 -5.57
C LYS A 141 -9.20 -12.81 -4.52
N LEU A 142 -8.34 -11.88 -4.91
CA LEU A 142 -7.44 -11.17 -3.99
C LEU A 142 -8.21 -10.36 -2.95
N GLN A 143 -9.34 -9.75 -3.31
CA GLN A 143 -10.20 -9.07 -2.33
C GLN A 143 -10.71 -10.06 -1.28
N GLY A 144 -11.17 -11.25 -1.69
CA GLY A 144 -11.57 -12.30 -0.73
C GLY A 144 -10.42 -12.73 0.19
N ILE A 145 -9.22 -12.90 -0.35
CA ILE A 145 -8.03 -13.23 0.46
C ILE A 145 -7.68 -12.09 1.43
N LEU A 146 -7.81 -10.83 1.01
CA LEU A 146 -7.60 -9.66 1.85
C LEU A 146 -8.56 -9.65 3.03
N ASP A 147 -9.83 -9.97 2.79
CA ASP A 147 -10.87 -10.04 3.82
C ASP A 147 -10.57 -11.15 4.84
N GLU A 148 -10.14 -12.33 4.38
CA GLU A 148 -9.74 -13.44 5.26
C GLU A 148 -8.44 -13.13 6.04
N SER A 149 -7.48 -12.46 5.39
CA SER A 149 -6.25 -12.00 6.04
C SER A 149 -6.55 -11.00 7.15
N TYR A 150 -7.55 -10.13 6.98
CA TYR A 150 -7.98 -9.21 8.01
C TYR A 150 -8.57 -9.92 9.24
N LYS A 151 -9.37 -10.98 9.02
CA LYS A 151 -9.94 -11.79 10.10
C LYS A 151 -8.89 -12.58 10.87
N SER A 152 -7.89 -13.11 10.18
CA SER A 152 -6.84 -13.98 10.74
C SER A 152 -5.55 -13.25 11.16
N SER A 153 -5.44 -11.93 10.89
CA SER A 153 -4.23 -11.16 11.20
C SER A 153 -3.94 -11.11 12.70
N ASN A 154 -2.66 -11.33 13.04
CA ASN A 154 -2.12 -11.16 14.38
C ASN A 154 -1.72 -9.71 14.70
N LEU A 155 -1.91 -8.77 13.77
CA LEU A 155 -1.65 -7.36 14.03
C LEU A 155 -2.62 -6.80 15.06
N LYS A 156 -2.14 -5.82 15.84
CA LYS A 156 -2.95 -5.15 16.86
C LYS A 156 -4.18 -4.48 16.24
N ASN A 157 -5.25 -4.36 17.02
CA ASN A 157 -6.48 -3.64 16.61
C ASN A 157 -6.35 -2.12 16.67
N ALA A 158 -5.51 -1.63 17.58
CA ALA A 158 -5.26 -0.22 17.84
C ALA A 158 -3.91 -0.06 18.54
N LEU A 159 -3.36 1.15 18.46
CA LEU A 159 -2.25 1.59 19.29
C LEU A 159 -2.74 1.88 20.72
N SER A 160 -1.89 1.63 21.73
CA SER A 160 -2.15 2.10 23.10
C SER A 160 -2.03 3.63 23.18
N GLU A 161 -2.67 4.23 24.18
CA GLU A 161 -2.55 5.69 24.41
C GLU A 161 -1.09 6.09 24.68
N GLU A 162 -0.37 5.33 25.50
CA GLU A 162 1.08 5.50 25.72
C GLU A 162 1.88 5.52 24.40
N TYR A 163 1.49 4.69 23.42
CA TYR A 163 2.19 4.69 22.13
C TYR A 163 1.85 5.93 21.29
N LYS A 164 0.63 6.46 21.42
CA LYS A 164 0.24 7.71 20.75
C LYS A 164 0.94 8.93 21.36
N GLU A 165 1.30 8.90 22.64
CA GLU A 165 2.10 9.95 23.27
C GLU A 165 3.47 10.08 22.60
N LYS A 166 4.11 8.97 22.22
CA LYS A 166 5.37 8.97 21.47
C LYS A 166 5.29 9.69 20.12
N PHE A 167 4.12 9.67 19.46
CA PHE A 167 3.90 10.45 18.24
C PHE A 167 3.87 11.96 18.53
N ASN A 168 3.28 12.35 19.66
CA ASN A 168 3.21 13.76 20.06
C ASN A 168 4.59 14.27 20.48
N GLU A 169 5.37 13.47 21.23
CA GLU A 169 6.75 13.81 21.61
C GLU A 169 7.61 14.04 20.37
N PHE A 170 7.56 13.12 19.40
CA PHE A 170 8.28 13.25 18.13
C PHE A 170 7.83 14.49 17.32
N LEU A 171 6.52 14.79 17.32
CA LEU A 171 6.01 15.99 16.66
C LEU A 171 6.57 17.27 17.29
N VAL A 172 6.57 17.35 18.62
CA VAL A 172 7.11 18.50 19.36
C VAL A 172 8.61 18.67 19.08
N GLU A 173 9.37 17.58 19.09
CA GLU A 173 10.80 17.61 18.75
C GLU A 173 11.04 18.16 17.34
N CYS A 174 10.29 17.68 16.34
CA CYS A 174 10.39 18.17 14.97
C CYS A 174 10.00 19.66 14.84
N GLN A 175 9.05 20.14 15.64
CA GLN A 175 8.63 21.55 15.63
C GLN A 175 9.71 22.46 16.22
N ILE A 176 10.28 22.07 17.36
CA ILE A 176 11.37 22.82 18.04
C ILE A 176 12.58 22.96 17.11
N GLU A 177 13.06 21.87 16.50
CA GLU A 177 14.21 21.94 15.58
C GLU A 177 13.91 22.73 14.30
N ALA A 178 12.65 22.76 13.85
CA ALA A 178 12.23 23.55 12.70
C ALA A 178 12.03 25.05 13.02
N GLY A 179 12.20 25.47 14.27
CA GLY A 179 12.00 26.86 14.72
C GLY A 179 10.53 27.28 14.77
N HIS A 180 9.63 26.32 15.07
CA HIS A 180 8.19 26.54 15.22
C HIS A 180 7.74 26.49 16.68
#